data_AF-A0A952RXZ9-F1
#
_entry.id   AF-A0A952RXZ9-F1
#
_cell.length_a   1.000
_cell.length_b   1.000
_cell.length_c   1.000
_cell.angle_alpha   90.00
_cell.angle_beta   90.00
_cell.angle_gamma   90.00
#
_symmetry.space_group_name_H-M   'P 1'
#
loop_
_entity.id
_entity.type
_entity.pdbx_description
1 polymer ?
#
loop_
_entity_poly.entity_id
_entity_poly.type
_entity_poly.pdbx_seq_one_letter_code
_entity_poly.pdbx_strand_id
1 'polypeptide(L)'
;MAMSSAVVGSLFENVEAATKAVEHLSPVEAAADEDFWAAIQQSFSVTRGIVNLNNGGVSPSPRIVTEAFVRYTWQQEDATAYTMWQLLEPQSETVRTGLAEMFGCDREEIAITRNASESLEILLMGLDLKAGDEILTTTQDYPRMLTTLRQRELREGLKLKLIKVPVAPASADEIAKAYEQAMTPRTKLILISHMINLTGQITPVRKVCEMARARGVETIVDGAHSFAQFDFKRDDLGCDYFGTSLHKWLYAPKGTGMLYVRKEKIPKVWALMASEDKNRADIRKFEEIGTHSAAMRLAIGEAILFHHAIGAKRKEERLRYLSRYWMNRLREVPKVGFNTSFDPAQSCAIGNFKIEGVDPRELGSYLMARHKIFTTPIVHEEFTGIRITPNVYTTLWELDRFCSVVEDVAKKGLPKA
;
A
#
# COMPACT_ATOMS: atom_id res chain seq x y z
N MET A 1 -16.74 15.36 23.29
CA MET A 1 -17.14 14.06 23.86
C MET A 1 -16.58 12.97 22.97
N ALA A 2 -15.88 11.98 23.52
CA ALA A 2 -15.60 10.74 22.81
C ALA A 2 -16.93 10.12 22.37
N MET A 3 -17.08 9.76 21.10
CA MET A 3 -18.30 9.10 20.64
C MET A 3 -18.40 7.70 21.26
N SER A 4 -19.61 7.29 21.64
CA SER A 4 -19.85 6.03 22.34
C SER A 4 -19.62 4.82 21.43
N SER A 5 -19.42 3.64 22.02
CA SER A 5 -19.40 2.36 21.30
C SER A 5 -20.63 2.15 20.39
N ALA A 6 -21.77 2.73 20.76
CA ALA A 6 -23.00 2.68 19.97
C ALA A 6 -22.88 3.35 18.59
N VAL A 7 -22.07 4.42 18.46
CA VAL A 7 -21.86 5.07 17.16
C VAL A 7 -20.98 4.22 16.25
N VAL A 8 -19.92 3.62 16.78
CA VAL A 8 -19.08 2.67 16.04
C VAL A 8 -19.92 1.49 15.57
N GLY A 9 -20.79 0.95 16.44
CA GLY A 9 -21.73 -0.12 16.08
C GLY A 9 -22.69 0.27 14.95
N SER A 10 -23.36 1.42 15.06
CA SER A 10 -24.28 1.89 14.01
C SER A 10 -23.59 2.14 12.67
N LEU A 11 -22.37 2.67 12.67
CA LEU A 11 -21.60 2.84 11.43
C LEU A 11 -21.26 1.50 10.78
N PHE A 12 -20.99 0.48 11.59
CA PHE A 12 -20.70 -0.88 11.11
C PHE A 12 -21.95 -1.56 10.54
N GLU A 13 -23.08 -1.47 11.25
CA GLU A 13 -24.38 -2.04 10.81
C GLU A 13 -24.78 -1.54 9.41
N ASN A 14 -24.50 -0.27 9.09
CA ASN A 14 -24.77 0.28 7.76
C ASN A 14 -23.94 -0.40 6.66
N VAL A 15 -22.66 -0.69 6.93
CA VAL A 15 -21.77 -1.38 6.00
C VAL A 15 -22.21 -2.83 5.82
N GLU A 16 -22.57 -3.51 6.91
CA GLU A 16 -23.09 -4.87 6.86
C GLU A 16 -24.41 -4.96 6.10
N ALA A 17 -25.35 -4.04 6.34
CA ALA A 17 -26.62 -3.99 5.63
C ALA A 17 -26.42 -3.78 4.12
N ALA A 18 -25.54 -2.85 3.73
CA ALA A 18 -25.19 -2.62 2.33
C ALA A 18 -24.54 -3.87 1.70
N THR A 19 -23.62 -4.52 2.42
CA THR A 19 -23.00 -5.76 1.97
C THR A 19 -24.02 -6.87 1.77
N LYS A 20 -24.94 -7.05 2.71
CA LYS A 20 -25.99 -8.07 2.63
C LYS A 20 -26.89 -7.87 1.41
N ALA A 21 -27.15 -6.62 1.02
CA ALA A 21 -27.94 -6.31 -0.16
C ALA A 21 -27.31 -6.84 -1.46
N VAL A 22 -25.97 -6.96 -1.52
CA VAL A 22 -25.23 -7.45 -2.70
C VAL A 22 -24.63 -8.85 -2.53
N GLU A 23 -24.95 -9.58 -1.46
CA GLU A 23 -24.42 -10.94 -1.21
C GLU A 23 -24.75 -11.94 -2.34
N HIS A 24 -25.85 -11.72 -3.04
CA HIS A 24 -26.30 -12.55 -4.15
C HIS A 24 -25.53 -12.27 -5.46
N LEU A 25 -24.74 -11.20 -5.52
CA LEU A 25 -23.94 -10.80 -6.67
C LEU A 25 -22.52 -11.35 -6.58
N SER A 26 -21.91 -11.65 -7.72
CA SER A 26 -20.46 -11.89 -7.77
C SER A 26 -19.69 -10.62 -7.42
N PRO A 27 -18.40 -10.71 -7.00
CA PRO A 27 -17.59 -9.54 -6.74
C PRO A 27 -17.47 -8.56 -7.92
N VAL A 28 -17.49 -9.07 -9.15
CA VAL A 28 -17.42 -8.26 -10.38
C VAL A 28 -18.73 -7.52 -10.62
N GLU A 29 -19.89 -8.18 -10.44
CA GLU A 29 -21.19 -7.52 -10.55
C GLU A 29 -21.38 -6.47 -9.46
N ALA A 30 -21.06 -6.82 -8.21
CA ALA A 30 -21.13 -5.89 -7.08
C ALA A 30 -20.18 -4.68 -7.27
N ALA A 31 -19.08 -4.81 -8.01
CA ALA A 31 -18.17 -3.70 -8.29
C ALA A 31 -18.81 -2.57 -9.12
N ALA A 32 -19.82 -2.89 -9.94
CA ALA A 32 -20.57 -1.95 -10.76
C ALA A 32 -21.86 -1.43 -10.09
N ASP A 33 -22.25 -2.00 -8.94
CA ASP A 33 -23.43 -1.58 -8.18
C ASP A 33 -23.18 -0.25 -7.44
N GLU A 34 -23.54 0.86 -8.07
CA GLU A 34 -23.30 2.20 -7.49
C GLU A 34 -24.13 2.47 -6.23
N ASP A 35 -25.26 1.79 -6.00
CA ASP A 35 -26.06 1.96 -4.79
C ASP A 35 -25.34 1.37 -3.57
N PHE A 36 -24.76 0.17 -3.73
CA PHE A 36 -23.88 -0.43 -2.74
C PHE A 36 -22.67 0.47 -2.45
N TRP A 37 -21.96 0.92 -3.50
CA TRP A 37 -20.79 1.77 -3.31
C TRP A 37 -21.13 3.15 -2.77
N ALA A 38 -22.31 3.69 -3.06
CA ALA A 38 -22.79 4.93 -2.44
C ALA A 38 -22.94 4.78 -0.93
N ALA A 39 -23.42 3.62 -0.43
CA ALA A 39 -23.47 3.34 1.00
C ALA A 39 -22.06 3.25 1.62
N ILE A 40 -21.13 2.54 0.98
CA ILE A 40 -19.73 2.45 1.42
C ILE A 40 -19.04 3.83 1.41
N GLN A 41 -19.32 4.66 0.40
CA GLN A 41 -18.82 6.03 0.29
C GLN A 41 -19.17 6.88 1.51
N GLN A 42 -20.36 6.70 2.12
CA GLN A 42 -20.77 7.45 3.31
C GLN A 42 -19.95 7.11 4.56
N SER A 43 -19.19 6.02 4.54
CA SER A 43 -18.23 5.72 5.61
C SER A 43 -17.03 6.65 5.61
N PHE A 44 -16.82 7.46 4.58
CA PHE A 44 -15.67 8.36 4.49
C PHE A 44 -16.09 9.83 4.62
N SER A 45 -15.47 10.55 5.55
CA SER A 45 -15.73 11.98 5.80
C SER A 45 -14.89 12.92 4.92
N VAL A 46 -14.56 12.50 3.69
CA VAL A 46 -13.76 13.32 2.77
C VAL A 46 -14.55 14.52 2.26
N THR A 47 -13.87 15.64 2.03
CA THR A 47 -14.50 16.80 1.38
C THR A 47 -14.87 16.46 -0.07
N ARG A 48 -16.06 16.89 -0.50
CA ARG A 48 -16.50 16.82 -1.91
C ARG A 48 -16.10 18.05 -2.72
N GLY A 49 -15.40 19.01 -2.11
CA GLY A 49 -14.85 20.19 -2.80
C GLY A 49 -13.54 19.93 -3.56
N ILE A 50 -12.93 18.74 -3.39
CA ILE A 50 -11.70 18.32 -4.07
C ILE A 50 -11.91 16.90 -4.58
N VAL A 51 -11.60 16.67 -5.86
CA VAL A 51 -11.53 15.33 -6.44
C VAL A 51 -10.16 14.74 -6.10
N ASN A 52 -10.10 13.91 -5.06
CA ASN A 52 -8.83 13.30 -4.61
C ASN A 52 -8.54 11.99 -5.37
N LEU A 53 -7.59 12.06 -6.30
CA LEU A 53 -7.08 10.91 -7.05
C LEU A 53 -5.63 10.56 -6.65
N ASN A 54 -5.23 10.87 -5.41
CA ASN A 54 -3.91 10.54 -4.83
C ASN A 54 -4.00 9.66 -3.57
N ASN A 55 -4.80 8.60 -3.63
CA ASN A 55 -4.91 7.60 -2.57
C ASN A 55 -3.66 6.71 -2.42
N GLY A 56 -2.81 6.67 -3.44
CA GLY A 56 -1.49 6.04 -3.35
C GLY A 56 -0.54 6.76 -2.37
N GLY A 57 -0.72 8.06 -2.14
CA GLY A 57 0.03 8.79 -1.11
C GLY A 57 -0.42 8.38 0.28
N VAL A 58 -1.68 8.68 0.61
CA VAL A 58 -2.35 8.37 1.87
C VAL A 58 -3.85 8.31 1.64
N SER A 59 -4.54 7.38 2.31
CA SER A 59 -6.01 7.30 2.23
C SER A 59 -6.67 7.85 3.50
N PRO A 60 -7.90 8.39 3.40
CA PRO A 60 -8.71 8.68 4.58
C PRO A 60 -9.00 7.38 5.34
N SER A 61 -9.13 7.50 6.66
CA SER A 61 -9.66 6.40 7.46
C SER A 61 -11.19 6.53 7.43
N PRO A 62 -11.96 5.44 7.31
CA PRO A 62 -13.40 5.52 7.43
C PRO A 62 -13.76 6.02 8.83
N ARG A 63 -14.97 6.55 8.97
CA ARG A 63 -15.46 7.16 10.20
C ARG A 63 -15.40 6.15 11.35
N ILE A 64 -15.75 4.89 11.13
CA ILE A 64 -15.64 3.83 12.15
C ILE A 64 -14.23 3.75 12.78
N VAL A 65 -13.18 3.82 11.96
CA VAL A 65 -11.78 3.82 12.41
C VAL A 65 -11.42 5.12 13.14
N THR A 66 -11.88 6.26 12.62
CA THR A 66 -11.58 7.57 13.20
C THR A 66 -12.24 7.73 14.57
N GLU A 67 -13.50 7.33 14.71
CA GLU A 67 -14.23 7.37 15.97
C GLU A 67 -13.63 6.40 17.00
N ALA A 68 -13.21 5.21 16.58
CA ALA A 68 -12.48 4.28 17.44
C ALA A 68 -11.15 4.85 17.91
N PHE A 69 -10.37 5.46 17.00
CA PHE A 69 -9.11 6.13 17.37
C PHE A 69 -9.34 7.25 18.39
N VAL A 70 -10.35 8.11 18.19
CA VAL A 70 -10.71 9.16 19.15
C VAL A 70 -11.14 8.56 20.50
N ARG A 71 -11.96 7.51 20.48
CA ARG A 71 -12.40 6.81 21.69
C ARG A 71 -11.21 6.25 22.48
N TYR A 72 -10.32 5.50 21.83
CA TYR A 72 -9.13 4.97 22.50
C TYR A 72 -8.19 6.07 22.96
N THR A 73 -8.12 7.20 22.24
CA THR A 73 -7.33 8.37 22.68
C THR A 73 -7.84 8.92 24.00
N TRP A 74 -9.16 9.04 24.18
CA TRP A 74 -9.70 9.45 25.49
C TRP A 74 -9.52 8.39 26.57
N GLN A 75 -9.65 7.10 26.21
CA GLN A 75 -9.47 6.00 27.17
C GLN A 75 -8.04 5.91 27.69
N GLN A 76 -7.02 6.06 26.85
CA GLN A 76 -5.63 5.97 27.30
C GLN A 76 -5.23 7.11 28.27
N GLU A 77 -5.96 8.24 28.27
CA GLU A 77 -5.74 9.33 29.22
C GLU A 77 -6.38 9.04 30.59
N ASP A 78 -7.39 8.15 30.66
CA ASP A 78 -7.98 7.73 31.92
C ASP A 78 -6.94 6.93 32.71
N ALA A 79 -6.53 7.40 33.89
CA ALA A 79 -5.42 6.81 34.66
C ALA A 79 -4.08 6.61 33.88
N THR A 80 -3.91 7.28 32.73
CA THR A 80 -2.68 7.37 31.91
C THR A 80 -1.90 6.05 31.76
N ALA A 81 -0.74 5.92 32.41
CA ALA A 81 0.15 4.77 32.32
C ALA A 81 -0.53 3.45 32.73
N TYR A 82 -1.44 3.48 33.70
CA TYR A 82 -2.16 2.27 34.10
C TYR A 82 -3.06 1.78 32.96
N THR A 83 -3.92 2.64 32.43
CA THR A 83 -4.84 2.22 31.36
C THR A 83 -4.11 1.94 30.07
N MET A 84 -3.15 2.79 29.68
CA MET A 84 -2.38 2.60 28.46
C MET A 84 -1.58 1.29 28.51
N TRP A 85 -0.76 1.08 29.54
CA TRP A 85 0.17 -0.06 29.58
C TRP A 85 -0.46 -1.36 30.09
N GLN A 86 -1.40 -1.29 31.05
CA GLN A 86 -1.97 -2.49 31.68
C GLN A 86 -3.25 -2.96 30.99
N LEU A 87 -3.99 -2.05 30.34
CA LEU A 87 -5.29 -2.39 29.74
C LEU A 87 -5.26 -2.36 28.21
N LEU A 88 -4.79 -1.26 27.61
CA LEU A 88 -4.92 -1.04 26.17
C LEU A 88 -3.78 -1.68 25.35
N GLU A 89 -2.52 -1.53 25.73
CA GLU A 89 -1.40 -2.14 25.01
C GLU A 89 -1.52 -3.66 24.88
N PRO A 90 -1.90 -4.43 25.93
CA PRO A 90 -2.10 -5.87 25.80
C PRO A 90 -3.18 -6.27 24.79
N GLN A 91 -4.17 -5.41 24.54
CA GLN A 91 -5.23 -5.67 23.55
C GLN A 91 -4.70 -5.63 22.10
N SER A 92 -3.53 -5.02 21.86
CA SER A 92 -2.92 -4.99 20.52
C SER A 92 -2.57 -6.38 19.97
N GLU A 93 -2.49 -7.41 20.83
CA GLU A 93 -2.31 -8.80 20.40
C GLU A 93 -3.52 -9.36 19.63
N THR A 94 -4.72 -8.83 19.89
CA THR A 94 -5.91 -9.16 19.08
C THR A 94 -5.81 -8.54 17.69
N VAL A 95 -5.32 -7.30 17.61
CA VAL A 95 -5.05 -6.61 16.34
C VAL A 95 -3.99 -7.37 15.53
N ARG A 96 -2.90 -7.81 16.20
CA ARG A 96 -1.85 -8.62 15.59
C ARG A 96 -2.41 -9.91 15.00
N THR A 97 -3.29 -10.58 15.73
CA THR A 97 -3.95 -11.80 15.26
C THR A 97 -4.77 -11.53 14.00
N GLY A 98 -5.59 -10.46 13.97
CA GLY A 98 -6.36 -10.11 12.77
C GLY A 98 -5.47 -9.75 11.56
N LEU A 99 -4.36 -9.03 11.77
CA LEU A 99 -3.39 -8.76 10.70
C LEU A 99 -2.74 -10.05 10.17
N ALA A 100 -2.40 -10.98 11.06
CA ALA A 100 -1.81 -12.27 10.70
C ALA A 100 -2.80 -13.15 9.92
N GLU A 101 -4.08 -13.18 10.31
CA GLU A 101 -5.14 -13.88 9.58
C GLU A 101 -5.39 -13.27 8.19
N MET A 102 -5.42 -11.94 8.10
CA MET A 102 -5.51 -11.24 6.82
C MET A 102 -4.34 -11.59 5.90
N PHE A 103 -3.11 -11.60 6.42
CA PHE A 103 -1.92 -11.94 5.64
C PHE A 103 -1.74 -13.45 5.41
N GLY A 104 -2.34 -14.31 6.25
CA GLY A 104 -2.22 -15.77 6.16
C GLY A 104 -0.94 -16.32 6.80
N CYS A 105 -0.58 -15.86 8.00
CA CYS A 105 0.59 -16.30 8.74
C CYS A 105 0.32 -16.49 10.24
N ASP A 106 1.33 -16.93 10.99
CA ASP A 106 1.26 -16.96 12.46
C ASP A 106 1.39 -15.52 13.00
N ARG A 107 0.68 -15.20 14.09
CA ARG A 107 0.79 -13.87 14.73
C ARG A 107 2.19 -13.60 15.28
N GLU A 108 2.94 -14.65 15.63
CA GLU A 108 4.33 -14.57 16.07
C GLU A 108 5.30 -14.26 14.90
N GLU A 109 4.78 -14.02 13.68
CA GLU A 109 5.52 -13.55 12.52
C GLU A 109 5.20 -12.08 12.16
N ILE A 110 4.27 -11.43 12.89
CA ILE A 110 3.83 -10.04 12.63
C ILE A 110 4.29 -9.08 13.74
N ALA A 111 4.98 -8.01 13.34
CA ALA A 111 5.19 -6.80 14.13
C ALA A 111 4.31 -5.65 13.61
N ILE A 112 3.78 -4.83 14.53
CA ILE A 112 3.01 -3.61 14.24
C ILE A 112 3.97 -2.43 14.32
N THR A 113 4.33 -1.90 13.14
CA THR A 113 5.22 -0.74 12.98
C THR A 113 4.41 0.52 12.70
N ARG A 114 5.08 1.63 12.39
CA ARG A 114 4.43 2.93 12.09
C ARG A 114 4.15 3.15 10.60
N ASN A 115 4.74 2.37 9.70
CA ASN A 115 4.51 2.41 8.24
C ASN A 115 5.42 1.39 7.49
N ALA A 116 5.22 1.27 6.18
CA ALA A 116 6.08 0.47 5.30
C ALA A 116 7.56 0.88 5.37
N SER A 117 7.88 2.19 5.41
CA SER A 117 9.27 2.64 5.44
C SER A 117 9.98 2.12 6.69
N GLU A 118 9.36 2.21 7.86
CA GLU A 118 9.92 1.61 9.08
C GLU A 118 10.05 0.09 8.97
N SER A 119 9.01 -0.61 8.53
CA SER A 119 9.07 -2.08 8.36
C SER A 119 10.22 -2.50 7.45
N LEU A 120 10.36 -1.84 6.31
CA LEU A 120 11.37 -2.17 5.32
C LEU A 120 12.76 -1.69 5.74
N GLU A 121 12.89 -0.55 6.42
CA GLU A 121 14.18 -0.08 6.97
C GLU A 121 14.66 -0.99 8.12
N ILE A 122 13.77 -1.54 8.94
CA ILE A 122 14.12 -2.57 9.94
C ILE A 122 14.80 -3.75 9.26
N LEU A 123 14.23 -4.24 8.16
CA LEU A 123 14.80 -5.36 7.41
C LEU A 123 16.10 -4.98 6.71
N LEU A 124 16.07 -3.87 5.97
CA LEU A 124 17.18 -3.42 5.15
C LEU A 124 18.39 -3.02 5.98
N MET A 125 18.23 -2.48 7.19
CA MET A 125 19.33 -2.12 8.07
C MET A 125 19.68 -3.23 9.06
N GLY A 126 18.72 -4.09 9.41
CA GLY A 126 18.87 -5.13 10.42
C GLY A 126 19.47 -6.44 9.91
N LEU A 127 19.63 -6.62 8.59
CA LEU A 127 20.29 -7.80 8.02
C LEU A 127 21.81 -7.62 7.94
N ASP A 128 22.54 -8.54 8.57
CA ASP A 128 23.99 -8.62 8.49
C ASP A 128 24.44 -9.02 7.07
N LEU A 129 25.05 -8.08 6.37
CA LEU A 129 25.66 -8.25 5.05
C LEU A 129 27.12 -7.78 5.13
N LYS A 130 27.97 -8.31 4.26
CA LYS A 130 29.40 -8.02 4.23
C LYS A 130 29.74 -7.09 3.07
N ALA A 131 30.81 -6.31 3.21
CA ALA A 131 31.34 -5.51 2.11
C ALA A 131 31.50 -6.35 0.83
N GLY A 132 30.99 -5.84 -0.29
CA GLY A 132 30.94 -6.54 -1.57
C GLY A 132 29.70 -7.42 -1.81
N ASP A 133 28.88 -7.71 -0.80
CA ASP A 133 27.58 -8.35 -1.00
C ASP A 133 26.66 -7.44 -1.84
N GLU A 134 25.90 -8.06 -2.75
CA GLU A 134 25.00 -7.36 -3.66
C GLU A 134 23.56 -7.42 -3.16
N ILE A 135 22.91 -6.25 -3.12
CA ILE A 135 21.46 -6.12 -2.97
C ILE A 135 20.89 -5.76 -4.34
N LEU A 136 19.99 -6.61 -4.85
CA LEU A 136 19.36 -6.46 -6.15
C LEU A 136 17.94 -5.89 -6.02
N THR A 137 17.67 -4.79 -6.72
CA THR A 137 16.35 -4.16 -6.81
C THR A 137 16.21 -3.43 -8.15
N THR A 138 15.12 -2.70 -8.36
CA THR A 138 14.86 -1.99 -9.62
C THR A 138 15.07 -0.49 -9.48
N THR A 139 15.28 0.17 -10.61
CA THR A 139 15.25 1.64 -10.71
C THR A 139 13.88 2.24 -10.35
N GLN A 140 12.82 1.43 -10.37
CA GLN A 140 11.44 1.83 -10.08
C GLN A 140 10.98 1.50 -8.65
N ASP A 141 11.88 1.00 -7.79
CA ASP A 141 11.56 0.78 -6.39
C ASP A 141 11.38 2.10 -5.63
N TYR A 142 10.80 2.04 -4.43
CA TYR A 142 10.41 3.24 -3.70
C TYR A 142 11.66 4.08 -3.34
N PRO A 143 11.70 5.40 -3.65
CA PRO A 143 12.90 6.23 -3.47
C PRO A 143 13.46 6.23 -2.05
N ARG A 144 12.62 6.05 -1.03
CA ARG A 144 13.08 5.91 0.35
C ARG A 144 13.96 4.68 0.53
N MET A 145 13.54 3.53 -0.02
CA MET A 145 14.31 2.28 0.07
C MET A 145 15.62 2.38 -0.70
N LEU A 146 15.61 3.01 -1.88
CA LEU A 146 16.83 3.28 -2.64
C LEU A 146 17.80 4.16 -1.83
N THR A 147 17.29 5.17 -1.15
CA THR A 147 18.11 6.04 -0.27
C THR A 147 18.72 5.25 0.90
N THR A 148 17.94 4.38 1.56
CA THR A 148 18.42 3.48 2.62
C THR A 148 19.54 2.57 2.10
N LEU A 149 19.37 1.97 0.93
CA LEU A 149 20.36 1.09 0.32
C LEU A 149 21.64 1.82 -0.09
N ARG A 150 21.53 3.02 -0.64
CA ARG A 150 22.70 3.88 -0.94
C ARG A 150 23.46 4.25 0.33
N GLN A 151 22.76 4.47 1.44
CA GLN A 151 23.41 4.70 2.73
C GLN A 151 24.25 3.47 3.17
N ARG A 152 23.71 2.24 3.04
CA ARG A 152 24.48 1.01 3.36
C ARG A 152 25.66 0.80 2.42
N GLU A 153 25.49 1.07 1.12
CA GLU A 153 26.59 1.04 0.15
C GLU A 153 27.76 1.94 0.58
N LEU A 154 27.46 3.18 1.02
CA LEU A 154 28.47 4.13 1.49
C LEU A 154 29.11 3.75 2.83
N ARG A 155 28.32 3.24 3.78
CA ARG A 155 28.79 2.97 5.16
C ARG A 155 29.47 1.61 5.32
N GLU A 156 29.00 0.61 4.58
CA GLU A 156 29.34 -0.80 4.80
C GLU A 156 30.03 -1.43 3.58
N GLY A 157 30.13 -0.70 2.46
CA GLY A 157 30.77 -1.21 1.24
C GLY A 157 29.95 -2.26 0.49
N LEU A 158 28.64 -2.34 0.76
CA LEU A 158 27.70 -3.17 -0.03
C LEU A 158 27.63 -2.67 -1.48
N LYS A 159 27.05 -3.47 -2.37
CA LYS A 159 26.81 -3.09 -3.77
C LYS A 159 25.32 -3.05 -4.06
N LEU A 160 24.81 -1.87 -4.42
CA LEU A 160 23.44 -1.73 -4.87
C LEU A 160 23.36 -1.99 -6.38
N LYS A 161 22.70 -3.08 -6.77
CA LYS A 161 22.46 -3.45 -8.17
C LYS A 161 21.04 -3.06 -8.56
N LEU A 162 20.93 -2.07 -9.46
CA LEU A 162 19.66 -1.60 -10.00
C LEU A 162 19.43 -2.16 -11.40
N ILE A 163 18.26 -2.77 -11.61
CA ILE A 163 17.79 -3.19 -12.93
C ILE A 163 16.67 -2.29 -13.42
N LYS A 164 16.59 -2.13 -14.74
CA LYS A 164 15.41 -1.55 -15.38
C LYS A 164 14.38 -2.64 -15.59
N VAL A 165 13.11 -2.32 -15.35
CA VAL A 165 11.97 -3.18 -15.69
C VAL A 165 11.08 -2.48 -16.72
N PRO A 166 10.45 -3.19 -17.67
CA PRO A 166 9.67 -2.56 -18.73
C PRO A 166 8.47 -1.74 -18.21
N VAL A 167 8.06 -0.71 -18.97
CA VAL A 167 6.94 0.19 -18.64
C VAL A 167 6.09 0.45 -19.89
N ALA A 168 4.90 -0.15 -20.05
CA ALA A 168 4.40 -1.31 -19.32
C ALA A 168 5.01 -2.61 -19.87
N PRO A 169 5.21 -3.65 -19.04
CA PRO A 169 5.68 -4.95 -19.52
C PRO A 169 4.62 -5.66 -20.37
N ALA A 170 5.06 -6.43 -21.37
CA ALA A 170 4.14 -7.26 -22.16
C ALA A 170 3.60 -8.44 -21.35
N SER A 171 4.40 -8.92 -20.38
CA SER A 171 4.01 -9.96 -19.43
C SER A 171 4.79 -9.83 -18.13
N ALA A 172 4.25 -10.40 -17.04
CA ALA A 172 4.95 -10.44 -15.76
C ALA A 172 6.31 -11.18 -15.85
N ASP A 173 6.48 -12.09 -16.82
CA ASP A 173 7.70 -12.87 -17.00
C ASP A 173 8.91 -12.03 -17.43
N GLU A 174 8.68 -10.91 -18.11
CA GLU A 174 9.77 -9.98 -18.45
C GLU A 174 10.45 -9.42 -17.19
N ILE A 175 9.66 -9.13 -16.14
CA ILE A 175 10.16 -8.65 -14.86
C ILE A 175 10.95 -9.76 -14.16
N ALA A 176 10.40 -10.97 -14.08
CA ALA A 176 11.08 -12.10 -13.44
C ALA A 176 12.43 -12.40 -14.11
N LYS A 177 12.46 -12.40 -15.45
CA LYS A 177 13.67 -12.61 -16.24
C LYS A 177 14.72 -11.53 -16.01
N ALA A 178 14.30 -10.26 -15.87
CA ALA A 178 15.23 -9.17 -15.55
C ALA A 178 15.93 -9.39 -14.20
N TYR A 179 15.20 -9.85 -13.18
CA TYR A 179 15.81 -10.24 -11.90
C TYR A 179 16.74 -11.45 -12.06
N GLU A 180 16.29 -12.50 -12.74
CA GLU A 180 17.06 -13.73 -12.93
C GLU A 180 18.42 -13.47 -13.59
N GLN A 181 18.43 -12.68 -14.66
CA GLN A 181 19.63 -12.33 -15.43
C GLN A 181 20.59 -11.43 -14.64
N ALA A 182 20.05 -10.62 -13.72
CA ALA A 182 20.85 -9.70 -12.93
C ALA A 182 21.45 -10.32 -11.67
N MET A 183 20.98 -11.48 -11.23
CA MET A 183 21.60 -12.15 -10.09
C MET A 183 23.03 -12.60 -10.40
N THR A 184 23.88 -12.52 -9.37
CA THR A 184 25.25 -13.01 -9.40
C THR A 184 25.52 -13.87 -8.15
N PRO A 185 26.65 -14.58 -8.07
CA PRO A 185 27.03 -15.27 -6.83
C PRO A 185 27.18 -14.36 -5.59
N ARG A 186 27.32 -13.04 -5.80
CA ARG A 186 27.38 -12.04 -4.73
C ARG A 186 26.01 -11.52 -4.30
N THR A 187 24.94 -11.78 -5.05
CA THR A 187 23.59 -11.38 -4.64
C THR A 187 23.20 -12.11 -3.36
N LYS A 188 22.89 -11.36 -2.31
CA LYS A 188 22.45 -11.92 -1.00
C LYS A 188 21.03 -11.54 -0.63
N LEU A 189 20.52 -10.46 -1.22
CA LEU A 189 19.20 -9.95 -0.93
C LEU A 189 18.55 -9.39 -2.19
N ILE A 190 17.25 -9.66 -2.36
CA ILE A 190 16.40 -8.99 -3.35
C ILE A 190 15.36 -8.15 -2.63
N LEU A 191 15.23 -6.89 -3.03
CA LEU A 191 14.08 -6.04 -2.71
C LEU A 191 13.19 -5.94 -3.95
N ILE A 192 11.91 -6.24 -3.78
CA ILE A 192 10.90 -6.14 -4.84
C ILE A 192 9.62 -5.52 -4.31
N SER A 193 9.15 -4.45 -4.96
CA SER A 193 7.81 -3.93 -4.76
C SER A 193 6.77 -4.89 -5.35
N HIS A 194 5.79 -5.34 -4.56
CA HIS A 194 4.69 -6.19 -5.04
C HIS A 194 3.79 -5.43 -6.04
N MET A 195 3.60 -4.13 -5.82
CA MET A 195 3.05 -3.21 -6.80
C MET A 195 3.92 -1.95 -6.85
N ILE A 196 4.41 -1.61 -8.04
CA ILE A 196 5.23 -0.41 -8.26
C ILE A 196 4.37 0.85 -8.05
N ASN A 197 4.77 1.71 -7.12
CA ASN A 197 4.02 2.91 -6.75
C ASN A 197 3.91 3.94 -7.89
N LEU A 198 4.81 3.89 -8.89
CA LEU A 198 4.90 4.87 -9.97
C LEU A 198 3.87 4.60 -11.08
N THR A 199 3.77 3.33 -11.50
CA THR A 199 3.02 2.88 -12.69
C THR A 199 1.88 1.93 -12.36
N GLY A 200 1.79 1.44 -11.12
CA GLY A 200 0.76 0.49 -10.70
C GLY A 200 0.98 -0.94 -11.16
N GLN A 201 2.15 -1.26 -11.70
CA GLN A 201 2.49 -2.61 -12.16
C GLN A 201 2.58 -3.58 -10.98
N ILE A 202 1.77 -4.64 -11.01
CA ILE A 202 1.88 -5.80 -10.12
C ILE A 202 3.05 -6.67 -10.62
N THR A 203 3.97 -7.00 -9.72
CA THR A 203 5.20 -7.73 -10.05
C THR A 203 5.06 -9.24 -9.75
N PRO A 204 5.80 -10.12 -10.44
CA PRO A 204 5.73 -11.58 -10.24
C PRO A 204 6.49 -12.02 -8.98
N VAL A 205 6.07 -11.54 -7.80
CA VAL A 205 6.76 -11.77 -6.51
C VAL A 205 7.07 -13.25 -6.29
N ARG A 206 6.08 -14.14 -6.49
CA ARG A 206 6.28 -15.58 -6.31
C ARG A 206 7.43 -16.15 -7.12
N LYS A 207 7.47 -15.84 -8.42
CA LYS A 207 8.52 -16.33 -9.33
C LYS A 207 9.89 -15.82 -8.90
N VAL A 208 9.98 -14.54 -8.49
CA VAL A 208 11.23 -13.94 -8.01
C VAL A 208 11.68 -14.58 -6.69
N CYS A 209 10.76 -14.82 -5.75
CA CYS A 209 11.06 -15.46 -4.47
C CYS A 209 11.51 -16.92 -4.63
N GLU A 210 10.85 -17.70 -5.48
CA GLU A 210 11.24 -19.10 -5.76
C GLU A 210 12.64 -19.18 -6.39
N MET A 211 12.89 -18.33 -7.39
CA MET A 211 14.18 -18.23 -8.08
C MET A 211 15.31 -17.77 -7.14
N ALA A 212 15.04 -16.81 -6.26
CA ALA A 212 15.99 -16.35 -5.24
C ALA A 212 16.31 -17.46 -4.23
N ARG A 213 15.28 -18.12 -3.70
CA ARG A 213 15.40 -19.21 -2.72
C ARG A 213 16.23 -20.38 -3.26
N ALA A 214 16.05 -20.74 -4.54
CA ALA A 214 16.84 -21.77 -5.20
C ALA A 214 18.35 -21.45 -5.26
N ARG A 215 18.73 -20.19 -5.10
CA ARG A 215 20.12 -19.69 -5.08
C ARG A 215 20.59 -19.28 -3.69
N GLY A 216 19.81 -19.57 -2.64
CA GLY A 216 20.13 -19.19 -1.26
C GLY A 216 20.05 -17.68 -1.00
N VAL A 217 19.28 -16.94 -1.81
CA VAL A 217 19.10 -15.48 -1.71
C VAL A 217 17.76 -15.18 -1.05
N GLU A 218 17.76 -14.23 -0.13
CA GLU A 218 16.57 -13.85 0.62
C GLU A 218 15.80 -12.71 -0.06
N THR A 219 14.52 -12.60 0.25
CA THR A 219 13.61 -11.64 -0.40
C THR A 219 12.83 -10.77 0.57
N ILE A 220 12.93 -9.45 0.39
CA ILE A 220 12.07 -8.45 1.02
C ILE A 220 11.05 -7.98 -0.01
N VAL A 221 9.78 -8.02 0.37
CA VAL A 221 8.68 -7.51 -0.46
C VAL A 221 8.14 -6.21 0.10
N ASP A 222 8.20 -5.13 -0.69
CA ASP A 222 7.46 -3.90 -0.40
C ASP A 222 5.99 -4.09 -0.80
N GLY A 223 5.15 -4.17 0.22
CA GLY A 223 3.72 -4.40 0.15
C GLY A 223 2.86 -3.15 0.31
N ALA A 224 3.45 -1.94 0.33
CA ALA A 224 2.74 -0.70 0.63
C ALA A 224 1.60 -0.41 -0.35
N HIS A 225 1.70 -0.94 -1.56
CA HIS A 225 0.69 -0.82 -2.62
C HIS A 225 0.05 -2.15 -3.00
N SER A 226 0.09 -3.17 -2.16
CA SER A 226 -0.61 -4.43 -2.43
C SER A 226 -1.55 -4.82 -1.27
N PHE A 227 -1.06 -4.77 -0.04
CA PHE A 227 -1.82 -5.20 1.13
C PHE A 227 -3.17 -4.48 1.23
N ALA A 228 -4.27 -5.26 1.30
CA ALA A 228 -5.66 -4.80 1.31
C ALA A 228 -6.12 -3.98 0.08
N GLN A 229 -5.33 -3.90 -1.00
CA GLN A 229 -5.75 -3.36 -2.30
C GLN A 229 -6.31 -4.46 -3.20
N PHE A 230 -5.62 -5.58 -3.26
CA PHE A 230 -6.04 -6.81 -3.92
C PHE A 230 -5.78 -8.00 -3.00
N ASP A 231 -6.51 -9.08 -3.19
CA ASP A 231 -6.54 -10.20 -2.25
C ASP A 231 -5.49 -11.26 -2.61
N PHE A 232 -4.64 -11.55 -1.63
CA PHE A 232 -3.55 -12.53 -1.64
C PHE A 232 -3.18 -12.90 -0.20
N LYS A 233 -2.51 -14.02 -0.04
CA LYS A 233 -1.91 -14.49 1.21
C LYS A 233 -0.39 -14.56 1.11
N ARG A 234 0.28 -14.70 2.25
CA ARG A 234 1.73 -14.88 2.37
C ARG A 234 2.25 -15.95 1.41
N ASP A 235 1.56 -17.09 1.35
CA ASP A 235 2.00 -18.25 0.58
C ASP A 235 1.87 -18.06 -0.94
N ASP A 236 1.00 -17.14 -1.38
CA ASP A 236 0.96 -16.71 -2.79
C ASP A 236 2.23 -15.95 -3.19
N LEU A 237 2.95 -15.36 -2.23
CA LEU A 237 4.19 -14.62 -2.45
C LEU A 237 5.43 -15.49 -2.23
N GLY A 238 5.42 -16.34 -1.19
CA GLY A 238 6.58 -17.15 -0.84
C GLY A 238 7.81 -16.34 -0.36
N CYS A 239 7.61 -15.09 0.05
CA CYS A 239 8.68 -14.19 0.48
C CYS A 239 9.24 -14.51 1.88
N ASP A 240 10.42 -13.99 2.20
CA ASP A 240 11.01 -14.15 3.54
C ASP A 240 10.58 -13.01 4.48
N TYR A 241 10.37 -11.82 3.92
CA TYR A 241 9.93 -10.64 4.64
C TYR A 241 8.95 -9.80 3.83
N PHE A 242 8.08 -9.08 4.52
CA PHE A 242 7.11 -8.20 3.89
C PHE A 242 6.85 -6.97 4.76
N GLY A 243 6.83 -5.79 4.16
CA GLY A 243 6.53 -4.54 4.86
C GLY A 243 5.40 -3.78 4.19
N THR A 244 4.47 -3.19 4.96
CA THR A 244 3.39 -2.39 4.40
C THR A 244 2.93 -1.27 5.34
N SER A 245 2.29 -0.25 4.75
CA SER A 245 1.60 0.82 5.47
C SER A 245 0.13 0.47 5.57
N LEU A 246 -0.44 0.52 6.77
CA LEU A 246 -1.86 0.19 6.98
C LEU A 246 -2.79 1.40 6.71
N HIS A 247 -2.25 2.61 6.67
CA HIS A 247 -2.98 3.85 6.39
C HIS A 247 -3.19 4.16 4.89
N LYS A 248 -2.83 3.21 4.02
CA LYS A 248 -3.16 3.26 2.60
C LYS A 248 -4.45 2.46 2.40
N TRP A 249 -4.34 1.25 1.87
CA TRP A 249 -5.51 0.51 1.42
C TRP A 249 -6.29 -0.13 2.56
N LEU A 250 -5.68 -0.50 3.69
CA LEU A 250 -6.46 -1.00 4.85
C LEU A 250 -7.28 0.11 5.52
N TYR A 251 -6.93 1.38 5.30
CA TYR A 251 -7.56 2.56 5.90
C TYR A 251 -7.37 2.71 7.42
N ALA A 252 -6.40 2.01 8.00
CA ALA A 252 -6.04 2.17 9.40
C ALA A 252 -5.52 3.60 9.71
N PRO A 253 -5.39 3.98 11.00
CA PRO A 253 -4.86 5.29 11.37
C PRO A 253 -3.48 5.57 10.76
N LYS A 254 -3.20 6.84 10.44
CA LYS A 254 -1.88 7.26 9.96
C LYS A 254 -0.86 7.02 11.07
N GLY A 255 0.35 6.62 10.69
CA GLY A 255 1.35 6.17 11.67
C GLY A 255 1.20 4.71 12.09
N THR A 256 0.55 3.88 11.26
CA THR A 256 0.49 2.42 11.42
C THR A 256 1.02 1.68 10.18
N GLY A 257 1.68 0.55 10.44
CA GLY A 257 2.32 -0.34 9.48
C GLY A 257 2.34 -1.78 10.00
N MET A 258 2.71 -2.68 9.11
CA MET A 258 2.88 -4.10 9.42
C MET A 258 4.23 -4.56 8.86
N LEU A 259 4.95 -5.33 9.66
CA LEU A 259 6.17 -6.03 9.30
C LEU A 259 5.91 -7.52 9.50
N TYR A 260 6.06 -8.29 8.43
CA TYR A 260 6.14 -9.75 8.51
C TYR A 260 7.59 -10.19 8.39
N VAL A 261 7.98 -11.09 9.29
CA VAL A 261 9.26 -11.81 9.23
C VAL A 261 8.98 -13.29 9.40
N ARG A 262 9.38 -14.09 8.42
CA ARG A 262 9.27 -15.54 8.51
C ARG A 262 9.90 -16.05 9.81
N LYS A 263 9.19 -16.91 10.56
CA LYS A 263 9.50 -17.27 11.95
C LYS A 263 10.97 -17.61 12.21
N GLU A 264 11.56 -18.52 11.43
CA GLU A 264 12.94 -18.95 11.61
C GLU A 264 13.99 -17.91 11.19
N LYS A 265 13.55 -16.82 10.56
CA LYS A 265 14.39 -15.67 10.18
C LYS A 265 14.37 -14.55 11.22
N ILE A 266 13.44 -14.53 12.18
CA ILE A 266 13.37 -13.49 13.22
C ILE A 266 14.70 -13.32 13.98
N PRO A 267 15.37 -14.40 14.48
CA PRO A 267 16.56 -14.27 15.33
C PRO A 267 17.76 -13.56 14.69
N LYS A 268 17.84 -13.55 13.36
CA LYS A 268 19.00 -13.02 12.62
C LYS A 268 18.86 -11.55 12.20
N VAL A 269 17.65 -10.99 12.31
CA VAL A 269 17.39 -9.60 11.95
C VAL A 269 17.51 -8.74 13.20
N TRP A 270 18.41 -7.76 13.18
CA TRP A 270 18.54 -6.77 14.24
C TRP A 270 17.37 -5.78 14.20
N ALA A 271 16.88 -5.37 15.37
CA ALA A 271 15.93 -4.26 15.45
C ALA A 271 16.68 -2.91 15.29
N LEU A 272 16.00 -1.91 14.71
CA LEU A 272 16.57 -0.55 14.60
C LEU A 272 16.75 0.10 15.97
N MET A 273 15.77 -0.11 16.84
CA MET A 273 15.82 0.31 18.24
C MET A 273 16.11 -0.93 19.06
N ALA A 274 17.11 -0.83 19.94
CA ALA A 274 17.65 -2.01 20.62
C ALA A 274 16.59 -2.66 21.51
N SER A 275 16.50 -4.00 21.41
CA SER A 275 15.74 -4.84 22.33
C SER A 275 16.72 -5.72 23.13
N GLU A 276 16.28 -6.25 24.26
CA GLU A 276 17.07 -7.18 25.05
C GLU A 276 17.34 -8.50 24.29
N ASP A 277 18.49 -9.13 24.51
CA ASP A 277 18.87 -10.36 23.81
C ASP A 277 17.91 -11.53 24.08
N LYS A 278 17.25 -11.55 25.24
CA LYS A 278 16.21 -12.56 25.55
C LYS A 278 15.03 -12.51 24.56
N ASN A 279 14.79 -11.37 23.92
CA ASN A 279 13.74 -11.16 22.92
C ASN A 279 14.22 -11.46 21.50
N ARG A 280 15.44 -11.99 21.31
CA ARG A 280 16.05 -12.21 19.98
C ARG A 280 15.13 -12.95 19.01
N ALA A 281 14.38 -13.94 19.47
CA ALA A 281 13.45 -14.72 18.65
C ALA A 281 12.00 -14.21 18.66
N ASP A 282 11.68 -13.16 19.43
CA ASP A 282 10.35 -12.58 19.51
C ASP A 282 10.19 -11.50 18.43
N ILE A 283 9.12 -11.58 17.65
CA ILE A 283 8.78 -10.58 16.61
C ILE A 283 8.56 -9.19 17.21
N ARG A 284 8.08 -9.11 18.46
CA ARG A 284 7.81 -7.86 19.17
C ARG A 284 9.06 -7.02 19.42
N LYS A 285 10.26 -7.60 19.30
CA LYS A 285 11.52 -6.83 19.38
C LYS A 285 11.60 -5.68 18.37
N PHE A 286 10.86 -5.76 17.26
CA PHE A 286 10.79 -4.71 16.24
C PHE A 286 9.86 -3.55 16.62
N GLU A 287 9.18 -3.63 17.77
CA GLU A 287 8.21 -2.66 18.26
C GLU A 287 8.73 -1.82 19.44
N GLU A 288 9.98 -2.05 19.86
CA GLU A 288 10.65 -1.39 20.99
C GLU A 288 11.01 0.07 20.68
N ILE A 289 10.00 0.91 20.47
CA ILE A 289 10.16 2.31 20.02
C ILE A 289 9.98 3.36 21.12
N GLY A 290 9.95 2.92 22.37
CA GLY A 290 9.57 3.75 23.53
C GLY A 290 8.06 4.03 23.58
N THR A 291 7.66 4.91 24.49
CA THR A 291 6.24 5.24 24.72
C THR A 291 5.58 5.79 23.46
N HIS A 292 4.45 5.19 23.07
CA HIS A 292 3.68 5.59 21.90
C HIS A 292 2.18 5.33 22.15
N SER A 293 1.30 5.89 21.31
CA SER A 293 -0.14 5.78 21.53
C SER A 293 -0.66 4.37 21.27
N ALA A 294 -1.28 3.76 22.29
CA ALA A 294 -2.05 2.52 22.16
C ALA A 294 -3.27 2.71 21.22
N ALA A 295 -3.88 3.90 21.24
CA ALA A 295 -5.05 4.21 20.42
C ALA A 295 -4.83 3.98 18.92
N MET A 296 -3.65 4.34 18.39
CA MET A 296 -3.32 4.11 16.98
C MET A 296 -3.30 2.62 16.64
N ARG A 297 -2.73 1.79 17.51
CA ARG A 297 -2.64 0.33 17.30
C ARG A 297 -4.00 -0.33 17.40
N LEU A 298 -4.80 0.02 18.42
CA LEU A 298 -6.10 -0.60 18.64
C LEU A 298 -7.10 -0.27 17.54
N ALA A 299 -7.11 0.97 17.03
CA ALA A 299 -8.00 1.37 15.93
C ALA A 299 -7.70 0.71 14.57
N ILE A 300 -6.59 -0.06 14.46
CA ILE A 300 -6.38 -0.95 13.31
C ILE A 300 -7.46 -2.05 13.30
N GLY A 301 -7.94 -2.51 14.46
CA GLY A 301 -8.98 -3.53 14.57
C GLY A 301 -10.25 -3.14 13.81
N GLU A 302 -10.72 -1.91 13.96
CA GLU A 302 -11.88 -1.40 13.23
C GLU A 302 -11.63 -1.26 11.72
N ALA A 303 -10.37 -1.09 11.30
CA ALA A 303 -10.01 -1.08 9.88
C ALA A 303 -10.06 -2.48 9.27
N ILE A 304 -9.63 -3.50 10.03
CA ILE A 304 -9.74 -4.92 9.69
C ILE A 304 -11.23 -5.30 9.56
N LEU A 305 -12.06 -4.94 10.55
CA LEU A 305 -13.50 -5.20 10.52
C LEU A 305 -14.16 -4.54 9.30
N PHE A 306 -13.87 -3.27 9.04
CA PHE A 306 -14.40 -2.55 7.87
C PHE A 306 -13.99 -3.22 6.55
N HIS A 307 -12.73 -3.66 6.44
CA HIS A 307 -12.25 -4.37 5.26
C HIS A 307 -12.96 -5.71 5.06
N HIS A 308 -13.18 -6.48 6.13
CA HIS A 308 -13.92 -7.75 6.06
C HIS A 308 -15.40 -7.55 5.74
N ALA A 309 -16.03 -6.52 6.32
CA ALA A 309 -17.44 -6.21 6.05
C ALA A 309 -17.68 -5.87 4.58
N ILE A 310 -16.77 -5.14 3.92
CA ILE A 310 -16.83 -4.92 2.45
C ILE A 310 -16.54 -6.20 1.67
N GLY A 311 -15.68 -7.08 2.20
CA GLY A 311 -15.16 -8.25 1.51
C GLY A 311 -13.98 -7.92 0.61
N ALA A 312 -12.87 -8.64 0.80
CA ALA A 312 -11.60 -8.35 0.11
C ALA A 312 -11.71 -8.37 -1.41
N LYS A 313 -12.36 -9.40 -1.99
CA LYS A 313 -12.56 -9.52 -3.44
C LYS A 313 -13.52 -8.47 -4.01
N ARG A 314 -14.61 -8.13 -3.32
CA ARG A 314 -15.51 -7.04 -3.76
C ARG A 314 -14.78 -5.70 -3.84
N LYS A 315 -13.95 -5.41 -2.83
CA LYS A 315 -13.09 -4.23 -2.81
C LYS A 315 -12.06 -4.23 -3.95
N GLU A 316 -11.37 -5.35 -4.16
CA GLU A 316 -10.41 -5.51 -5.26
C GLU A 316 -11.07 -5.19 -6.60
N GLU A 317 -12.22 -5.82 -6.89
CA GLU A 317 -12.93 -5.63 -8.15
C GLU A 317 -13.45 -4.19 -8.31
N ARG A 318 -13.89 -3.53 -7.24
CA ARG A 318 -14.25 -2.09 -7.31
C ARG A 318 -13.06 -1.21 -7.67
N LEU A 319 -11.92 -1.46 -7.06
CA LEU A 319 -10.71 -0.68 -7.34
C LEU A 319 -10.25 -0.88 -8.79
N ARG A 320 -10.36 -2.11 -9.33
CA ARG A 320 -10.13 -2.41 -10.74
C ARG A 320 -11.18 -1.75 -11.64
N TYR A 321 -12.45 -1.82 -11.27
CA TYR A 321 -13.55 -1.20 -12.03
C TYR A 321 -13.32 0.31 -12.19
N LEU A 322 -13.03 1.01 -11.08
CA LEU A 322 -12.77 2.44 -11.10
C LEU A 322 -11.54 2.82 -11.91
N SER A 323 -10.43 2.06 -11.80
CA SER A 323 -9.24 2.34 -12.60
C SER A 323 -9.49 2.09 -14.08
N ARG A 324 -10.16 0.99 -14.43
CA ARG A 324 -10.51 0.67 -15.82
C ARG A 324 -11.50 1.66 -16.42
N TYR A 325 -12.43 2.19 -15.62
CA TYR A 325 -13.41 3.18 -16.08
C TYR A 325 -12.71 4.40 -16.72
N TRP A 326 -11.83 5.08 -15.99
CA TRP A 326 -11.15 6.26 -16.52
C TRP A 326 -10.08 5.89 -17.56
N MET A 327 -9.36 4.78 -17.38
CA MET A 327 -8.30 4.39 -18.31
C MET A 327 -8.87 4.02 -19.69
N ASN A 328 -9.99 3.29 -19.74
CA ASN A 328 -10.63 2.91 -21.00
C ASN A 328 -11.20 4.13 -21.72
N ARG A 329 -11.81 5.07 -20.99
CA ARG A 329 -12.29 6.32 -21.57
C ARG A 329 -11.17 7.14 -22.20
N LEU A 330 -10.01 7.21 -21.55
CA LEU A 330 -8.87 7.98 -22.05
C LEU A 330 -8.00 7.25 -23.08
N ARG A 331 -8.15 5.92 -23.24
CA ARG A 331 -7.35 5.12 -24.18
C ARG A 331 -7.55 5.55 -25.64
N GLU A 332 -8.76 5.91 -25.99
CA GLU A 332 -9.14 6.29 -27.36
C GLU A 332 -8.83 7.77 -27.68
N VAL A 333 -8.28 8.52 -26.72
CA VAL A 333 -7.99 9.95 -26.88
C VAL A 333 -6.63 10.12 -27.56
N PRO A 334 -6.54 10.81 -28.72
CA PRO A 334 -5.26 11.06 -29.37
C PRO A 334 -4.25 11.73 -28.44
N LYS A 335 -2.97 11.36 -28.56
CA LYS A 335 -1.85 11.82 -27.72
C LYS A 335 -1.85 11.33 -26.27
N VAL A 336 -2.90 10.65 -25.81
CA VAL A 336 -2.88 10.01 -24.49
C VAL A 336 -2.18 8.66 -24.59
N GLY A 337 -1.20 8.43 -23.72
CA GLY A 337 -0.49 7.16 -23.59
C GLY A 337 -0.49 6.67 -22.14
N PHE A 338 -0.23 5.37 -21.94
CA PHE A 338 -0.25 4.74 -20.63
C PHE A 338 1.09 4.11 -20.30
N ASN A 339 1.53 4.29 -19.06
CA ASN A 339 2.65 3.57 -18.47
C ASN A 339 2.18 2.37 -17.64
N THR A 340 0.85 2.20 -17.50
CA THR A 340 0.20 1.11 -16.76
C THR A 340 -0.38 0.08 -17.72
N SER A 341 -0.20 -1.21 -17.41
CA SER A 341 -0.80 -2.30 -18.17
C SER A 341 -2.34 -2.30 -18.07
N PHE A 342 -3.01 -2.65 -19.17
CA PHE A 342 -4.45 -2.88 -19.20
C PHE A 342 -4.87 -4.30 -18.83
N ASP A 343 -3.91 -5.20 -18.67
CA ASP A 343 -4.14 -6.56 -18.18
C ASP A 343 -4.53 -6.50 -16.68
N PRO A 344 -5.71 -7.01 -16.28
CA PRO A 344 -6.13 -7.03 -14.89
C PRO A 344 -5.18 -7.86 -13.99
N ALA A 345 -4.43 -8.84 -14.52
CA ALA A 345 -3.43 -9.54 -13.73
C ALA A 345 -2.23 -8.65 -13.35
N GLN A 346 -2.06 -7.51 -14.01
CA GLN A 346 -0.86 -6.67 -13.93
C GLN A 346 -1.10 -5.28 -13.34
N SER A 347 -2.34 -4.87 -13.07
CA SER A 347 -2.64 -3.59 -12.42
C SER A 347 -4.00 -3.58 -11.73
N CYS A 348 -4.11 -2.83 -10.63
CA CYS A 348 -5.34 -2.66 -9.83
C CYS A 348 -5.75 -1.17 -9.75
N ALA A 349 -5.69 -0.54 -8.58
CA ALA A 349 -6.22 0.82 -8.36
C ALA A 349 -5.31 1.94 -8.90
N ILE A 350 -4.03 1.65 -9.11
CA ILE A 350 -3.04 2.64 -9.52
C ILE A 350 -2.90 2.62 -11.04
N GLY A 351 -3.07 3.77 -11.67
CA GLY A 351 -2.73 3.97 -13.07
C GLY A 351 -1.89 5.22 -13.29
N ASN A 352 -1.17 5.22 -14.41
CA ASN A 352 -0.26 6.28 -14.82
C ASN A 352 -0.41 6.50 -16.32
N PHE A 353 -0.74 7.73 -16.70
CA PHE A 353 -0.89 8.13 -18.09
C PHE A 353 -0.05 9.37 -18.38
N LYS A 354 0.16 9.63 -19.66
CA LYS A 354 0.85 10.81 -20.17
C LYS A 354 0.07 11.40 -21.34
N ILE A 355 0.28 12.69 -21.59
CA ILE A 355 -0.21 13.36 -22.79
C ILE A 355 1.02 13.83 -23.56
N GLU A 356 1.13 13.46 -24.84
CA GLU A 356 2.25 13.88 -25.68
C GLU A 356 2.40 15.40 -25.71
N GLY A 357 3.61 15.89 -25.46
CA GLY A 357 3.93 17.32 -25.45
C GLY A 357 3.44 18.10 -24.22
N VAL A 358 2.94 17.43 -23.17
CA VAL A 358 2.49 18.08 -21.93
C VAL A 358 3.35 17.62 -20.76
N ASP A 359 3.93 18.58 -20.02
CA ASP A 359 4.66 18.29 -18.79
C ASP A 359 3.68 17.85 -17.68
N PRO A 360 3.93 16.71 -16.99
CA PRO A 360 3.02 16.21 -15.97
C PRO A 360 2.91 17.11 -14.73
N ARG A 361 3.94 17.89 -14.40
CA ARG A 361 3.92 18.84 -13.27
C ARG A 361 3.02 20.02 -13.58
N GLU A 362 3.08 20.53 -14.81
CA GLU A 362 2.19 21.59 -15.29
C GLU A 362 0.74 21.09 -15.34
N LEU A 363 0.50 19.88 -15.87
CA LEU A 363 -0.83 19.28 -15.89
C LEU A 363 -1.39 19.08 -14.47
N GLY A 364 -0.60 18.53 -13.55
CA GLY A 364 -1.01 18.35 -12.16
C GLY A 364 -1.35 19.68 -11.48
N SER A 365 -0.55 20.72 -11.73
CA SER A 365 -0.80 22.07 -11.21
C SER A 365 -2.07 22.67 -11.79
N TYR A 366 -2.30 22.53 -13.09
CA TYR A 366 -3.51 22.98 -13.76
C TYR A 366 -4.79 22.28 -13.23
N LEU A 367 -4.75 20.95 -13.12
CA LEU A 367 -5.84 20.13 -12.56
C LEU A 367 -6.22 20.59 -11.16
N MET A 368 -5.24 20.84 -10.28
CA MET A 368 -5.52 21.30 -8.93
C MET A 368 -6.00 22.75 -8.89
N ALA A 369 -5.30 23.66 -9.57
CA ALA A 369 -5.58 25.10 -9.48
C ALA A 369 -6.95 25.45 -10.06
N ARG A 370 -7.26 24.93 -11.27
CA ARG A 370 -8.47 25.29 -12.03
C ARG A 370 -9.65 24.36 -11.75
N HIS A 371 -9.38 23.08 -11.52
CA HIS A 371 -10.43 22.05 -11.47
C HIS A 371 -10.60 21.38 -10.10
N LYS A 372 -9.72 21.67 -9.14
CA LYS A 372 -9.67 21.03 -7.80
C LYS A 372 -9.52 19.52 -7.87
N ILE A 373 -8.75 19.02 -8.85
CA ILE A 373 -8.44 17.60 -9.01
C ILE A 373 -7.00 17.37 -8.53
N PHE A 374 -6.85 16.62 -7.44
CA PHE A 374 -5.56 16.33 -6.84
C PHE A 374 -4.99 15.03 -7.40
N THR A 375 -3.78 15.10 -7.94
CA THR A 375 -3.07 14.00 -8.62
C THR A 375 -1.59 14.02 -8.23
N THR A 376 -0.79 13.07 -8.71
CA THR A 376 0.66 13.07 -8.47
C THR A 376 1.44 13.05 -9.80
N PRO A 377 2.18 14.11 -10.15
CA PRO A 377 3.10 14.05 -11.27
C PRO A 377 4.24 13.08 -10.96
N ILE A 378 4.57 12.23 -11.92
CA ILE A 378 5.71 11.32 -11.87
C ILE A 378 6.71 11.77 -12.94
N VAL A 379 7.88 12.20 -12.48
CA VAL A 379 9.01 12.54 -13.35
C VAL A 379 10.15 11.61 -12.98
N HIS A 380 10.26 10.52 -13.73
CA HIS A 380 11.29 9.50 -13.59
C HIS A 380 12.22 9.57 -14.80
N GLU A 381 13.47 9.11 -14.67
CA GLU A 381 14.45 9.13 -15.76
C GLU A 381 13.97 8.31 -16.97
N GLU A 382 13.31 7.18 -16.72
CA GLU A 382 12.86 6.25 -17.75
C GLU A 382 11.49 6.58 -18.34
N PHE A 383 10.65 7.32 -17.62
CA PHE A 383 9.30 7.66 -18.06
C PHE A 383 8.73 8.84 -17.28
N THR A 384 7.78 9.53 -17.88
CA THR A 384 7.01 10.58 -17.23
C THR A 384 5.52 10.32 -17.39
N GLY A 385 4.74 10.88 -16.47
CA GLY A 385 3.29 10.80 -16.51
C GLY A 385 2.67 11.35 -15.25
N ILE A 386 1.37 11.18 -15.11
CA ILE A 386 0.62 11.57 -13.93
C ILE A 386 -0.05 10.31 -13.37
N ARG A 387 0.18 10.08 -12.08
CA ARG A 387 -0.38 8.95 -11.36
C ARG A 387 -1.76 9.31 -10.82
N ILE A 388 -2.71 8.44 -11.12
CA ILE A 388 -4.12 8.51 -10.77
C ILE A 388 -4.45 7.28 -9.93
N THR A 389 -5.05 7.51 -8.77
CA THR A 389 -5.38 6.49 -7.78
C THR A 389 -6.77 6.76 -7.20
N PRO A 390 -7.85 6.30 -7.86
CA PRO A 390 -9.18 6.27 -7.27
C PRO A 390 -9.20 5.35 -6.04
N ASN A 391 -10.27 5.47 -5.28
CA ASN A 391 -10.55 4.65 -4.10
C ASN A 391 -12.02 4.22 -4.10
N VAL A 392 -12.42 3.32 -3.20
CA VAL A 392 -13.82 2.86 -3.11
C VAL A 392 -14.82 4.00 -2.89
N TYR A 393 -14.36 5.14 -2.36
CA TYR A 393 -15.19 6.32 -2.16
C TYR A 393 -15.21 7.30 -3.35
N THR A 394 -14.40 7.05 -4.38
CA THR A 394 -14.37 7.83 -5.63
C THR A 394 -15.61 7.51 -6.45
N THR A 395 -16.28 8.56 -6.90
CA THR A 395 -17.51 8.45 -7.71
C THR A 395 -17.18 8.41 -9.20
N LEU A 396 -18.07 7.83 -10.01
CA LEU A 396 -17.93 7.87 -11.47
C LEU A 396 -18.00 9.31 -12.01
N TRP A 397 -18.83 10.17 -11.40
CA TRP A 397 -18.90 11.58 -11.76
C TRP A 397 -17.55 12.32 -11.58
N GLU A 398 -16.84 12.03 -10.49
CA GLU A 398 -15.49 12.59 -10.26
C GLU A 398 -14.50 12.12 -11.33
N LEU A 399 -14.59 10.85 -11.75
CA LEU A 399 -13.78 10.30 -12.84
C LEU A 399 -14.15 10.91 -14.20
N ASP A 400 -15.44 11.10 -14.48
CA ASP A 400 -15.91 11.74 -15.72
C ASP A 400 -15.43 13.18 -15.83
N ARG A 401 -15.49 13.93 -14.74
CA ARG A 401 -14.95 15.29 -14.66
C ARG A 401 -13.46 15.28 -14.96
N PHE A 402 -12.70 14.37 -14.34
CA PHE A 402 -11.28 14.23 -14.60
C PHE A 402 -10.98 13.87 -16.07
N CYS A 403 -11.66 12.87 -16.64
CA CYS A 403 -11.49 12.49 -18.04
C CYS A 403 -11.81 13.63 -19.00
N SER A 404 -12.90 14.37 -18.76
CA SER A 404 -13.31 15.48 -19.63
C SER A 404 -12.25 16.59 -19.67
N VAL A 405 -11.63 16.92 -18.53
CA VAL A 405 -10.52 17.90 -18.48
C VAL A 405 -9.29 17.38 -19.22
N VAL A 406 -8.95 16.10 -19.07
CA VAL A 406 -7.81 15.49 -19.79
C VAL A 406 -8.04 15.46 -21.29
N GLU A 407 -9.25 15.10 -21.74
CA GLU A 407 -9.65 15.14 -23.15
C GLU A 407 -9.48 16.53 -23.75
N ASP A 408 -9.88 17.57 -23.01
CA ASP A 408 -9.71 18.97 -23.44
C ASP A 408 -8.24 19.36 -23.55
N VAL A 409 -7.41 19.00 -22.57
CA VAL A 409 -5.96 19.28 -22.60
C VAL A 409 -5.28 18.52 -23.74
N ALA A 410 -5.64 17.26 -23.98
CA ALA A 410 -5.08 16.47 -25.09
C ALA A 410 -5.40 17.09 -26.46
N LYS A 411 -6.59 17.66 -26.62
CA LYS A 411 -7.04 18.32 -27.85
C LYS A 411 -6.44 19.71 -28.05
N LYS A 412 -6.42 20.53 -26.99
CA LYS A 412 -6.14 21.98 -27.08
C LYS A 412 -4.75 22.38 -26.54
N GLY A 413 -4.05 21.45 -25.88
CA GLY A 413 -2.88 21.77 -25.05
C GLY A 413 -3.28 22.37 -23.71
N LEU A 414 -2.29 22.60 -22.85
CA LEU A 414 -2.51 23.34 -21.62
C LEU A 414 -2.83 24.81 -21.94
N PRO A 415 -3.86 25.41 -21.31
CA PRO A 415 -4.11 26.83 -21.45
C PRO A 415 -2.89 27.64 -21.00
N LYS A 416 -2.55 28.70 -21.75
CA LYS A 416 -1.54 29.66 -21.31
C LYS A 416 -2.00 30.28 -19.98
N ALA A 417 -1.06 30.38 -19.03
CA ALA A 417 -1.30 30.82 -17.66
C ALA A 417 -1.94 32.21 -17.57
#